data_AF-A0A4P7RLA6-F1
#
_entry.id   AF-A0A4P7RLA6-F1
#
_cell.length_a   1.000
_cell.length_b   1.000
_cell.length_c   1.000
_cell.angle_alpha   90.00
_cell.angle_beta   90.00
_cell.angle_gamma   90.00
#
_symmetry.space_group_name_H-M   'P 1'
#
loop_
_entity.id
_entity.type
_entity.pdbx_description
1 polymer ?
#
loop_
_entity_poly.entity_id
_entity_poly.type
_entity_poly.pdbx_seq_one_letter_code
_entity_poly.pdbx_strand_id
1 'polypeptide(L)'
;MSPSLQALAAKQADDVDSRYHLAPGIRRQINKVFPTHWSFLLGEIALYSFVILLISGTFLTLFFDPSMSEVEYNGIYEPLRGVTMSRAYETALNISFEVRGGLFMRQIHHWAALMFACSIIVHMLRIFFTGAFRRPREANWVIGCLLLILAMFEGFFGYTLPDDLLSGTGLRAAFSGISMSVPVIGTWLHWLVFDGDFPGTIIIPRLYVAHVLLLPAIILALIAAHLALVWYQKHTQFPGPGRTETNVVGVRILPVFAVKSGAFFAVTFGVLALMGGLVQVNPVWNIGPYNPSQVSAGSQPDFYMMWTDGLARLWPAWDIYIAGRYTIPAVFAVALIMGLVFTVMIIYPWIEKRLTGDRAHHNLLQRPRDVPVRTAIGAMVLAFYIVLTISCVNDIIAYKFDISLNAMTWIGRIGMLILPPIAYFVAYRFCIGLQRSDRTVLDHGIETGIIKRLPHGQYVEVHQPLGPVDSHGHPIPLEYQGAAIPKKMNKLGSAGKPGSGSLFRPDPVAESKALEEALHHGEVEQLNMLKNYQLQLNGHSNGNGTNGNGTNGHSNGHANGNGNGNGNGSAKHAVDREDSESET
;
A
#
# COMPACT_ATOMS: atom_id res chain seq x y z
N MET A 1 -9.31 -43.03 31.80
CA MET A 1 -8.25 -42.55 30.88
C MET A 1 -8.53 -41.10 30.55
N SER A 2 -7.52 -40.22 30.64
CA SER A 2 -7.68 -38.84 30.16
C SER A 2 -7.99 -38.88 28.65
N PRO A 3 -9.01 -38.15 28.19
CA PRO A 3 -9.32 -38.12 26.76
C PRO A 3 -8.11 -37.58 25.97
N SER A 4 -7.87 -38.14 24.79
CA SER A 4 -6.80 -37.65 23.92
C SER A 4 -7.09 -36.22 23.47
N LEU A 5 -6.04 -35.45 23.16
CA LEU A 5 -6.19 -34.09 22.63
C LEU A 5 -7.09 -34.06 21.38
N GLN A 6 -6.99 -35.09 20.54
CA GLN A 6 -7.83 -35.26 19.35
C GLN A 6 -9.31 -35.46 19.73
N ALA A 7 -9.61 -36.31 20.71
CA ALA A 7 -10.99 -36.55 21.15
C ALA A 7 -11.60 -35.30 21.80
N LEU A 8 -10.81 -34.56 22.58
CA LEU A 8 -11.23 -33.27 23.15
C LEU A 8 -11.52 -32.24 22.06
N ALA A 9 -10.62 -32.09 21.09
CA ALA A 9 -10.78 -31.14 19.99
C ALA A 9 -12.00 -31.48 19.11
N ALA A 10 -12.21 -32.77 18.82
CA ALA A 10 -13.38 -33.22 18.06
C ALA A 10 -14.69 -32.94 18.79
N LYS A 11 -14.76 -33.28 20.08
CA LYS A 11 -15.94 -32.98 20.91
C LYS A 11 -16.21 -31.47 20.98
N GLN A 12 -15.18 -30.66 21.18
CA GLN A 12 -15.34 -29.20 21.21
C GLN A 12 -15.79 -28.64 19.86
N ALA A 13 -15.27 -29.16 18.75
CA ALA A 13 -15.71 -28.75 17.42
C ALA A 13 -17.19 -29.10 17.18
N ASP A 14 -17.62 -30.28 17.60
CA ASP A 14 -19.03 -30.74 17.50
C ASP A 14 -19.97 -29.91 18.40
N ASP A 15 -19.56 -29.62 19.64
CA ASP A 15 -20.30 -28.76 20.57
C ASP A 15 -20.46 -27.32 20.02
N VAL A 16 -19.47 -26.81 19.28
CA VAL A 16 -19.53 -25.49 18.63
C VAL A 16 -20.43 -25.54 17.39
N ASP A 17 -20.30 -26.56 16.54
CA ASP A 17 -21.06 -26.63 15.29
C ASP A 17 -22.54 -26.95 15.54
N SER A 18 -22.87 -27.78 16.52
CA SER A 18 -24.26 -28.05 16.93
C SER A 18 -25.00 -26.80 17.45
N ARG A 19 -24.27 -25.81 17.99
CA ARG A 19 -24.87 -24.56 18.50
C ARG A 19 -24.93 -23.47 17.44
N TYR A 20 -23.87 -23.30 16.67
CA TYR A 20 -23.68 -22.13 15.81
C TYR A 20 -23.65 -22.45 14.30
N HIS A 21 -23.57 -23.72 13.92
CA HIS A 21 -23.58 -24.19 12.53
C HIS A 21 -22.56 -23.46 11.64
N LEU A 22 -21.34 -23.27 12.16
CA LEU A 22 -20.31 -22.44 11.55
C LEU A 22 -19.55 -23.15 10.42
N ALA A 23 -19.59 -24.49 10.35
CA ALA A 23 -18.78 -25.28 9.43
C ALA A 23 -18.90 -24.85 7.95
N PRO A 24 -20.10 -24.62 7.36
CA PRO A 24 -20.21 -24.18 5.97
C PRO A 24 -19.58 -22.81 5.72
N GLY A 25 -19.73 -21.88 6.66
CA GLY A 25 -19.15 -20.54 6.58
C GLY A 25 -17.62 -20.59 6.69
N ILE A 26 -17.11 -21.29 7.71
CA ILE A 26 -15.68 -21.47 7.95
C ILE A 26 -15.01 -22.17 6.76
N ARG A 27 -15.63 -23.21 6.18
CA ARG A 27 -15.09 -23.92 5.01
C ARG A 27 -14.88 -22.99 3.80
N ARG A 28 -15.81 -22.06 3.55
CA ARG A 28 -15.67 -21.06 2.48
C ARG A 28 -14.51 -20.10 2.74
N GLN A 29 -14.29 -19.70 4.00
CA GLN A 29 -13.19 -18.82 4.37
C GLN A 29 -11.84 -19.52 4.29
N ILE A 30 -11.71 -20.71 4.86
CA ILE A 30 -10.46 -21.48 4.87
C ILE A 30 -9.98 -21.83 3.45
N ASN A 31 -10.91 -22.16 2.55
CA ASN A 31 -10.57 -22.50 1.16
C ASN A 31 -10.39 -21.30 0.24
N LYS A 32 -10.53 -20.08 0.76
CA LYS A 32 -10.32 -18.88 -0.04
C LYS A 32 -8.87 -18.78 -0.50
N VAL A 33 -8.69 -18.38 -1.75
CA VAL A 33 -7.38 -18.30 -2.41
C VAL A 33 -6.88 -16.86 -2.40
N PHE A 34 -5.61 -16.68 -2.04
CA PHE A 34 -4.88 -15.42 -2.14
C PHE A 34 -3.69 -15.57 -3.10
N PRO A 35 -3.50 -14.63 -4.03
CA PRO A 35 -2.31 -14.57 -4.87
C PRO A 35 -1.04 -14.36 -4.05
N THR A 36 0.09 -14.94 -4.48
CA THR A 36 1.33 -15.01 -3.69
C THR A 36 2.39 -13.95 -4.03
N HIS A 37 2.07 -12.96 -4.85
CA HIS A 37 3.02 -11.92 -5.24
C HIS A 37 3.46 -11.08 -4.02
N TRP A 38 4.77 -10.82 -3.87
CA TRP A 38 5.34 -10.14 -2.71
C TRP A 38 4.71 -8.77 -2.43
N SER A 39 4.35 -8.02 -3.48
CA SER A 39 3.78 -6.67 -3.35
C SER A 39 2.38 -6.67 -2.70
N PHE A 40 1.74 -7.83 -2.55
CA PHE A 40 0.45 -7.94 -1.89
C PHE A 40 0.59 -7.91 -0.36
N LEU A 41 1.76 -8.28 0.16
CA LEU A 41 2.08 -8.21 1.59
C LEU A 41 2.35 -6.79 2.10
N LEU A 42 2.56 -5.81 1.20
CA LEU A 42 2.84 -4.42 1.59
C LEU A 42 1.71 -3.79 2.43
N GLY A 43 0.46 -4.19 2.17
CA GLY A 43 -0.68 -3.71 2.98
C GLY A 43 -0.77 -4.41 4.35
N GLU A 44 -0.23 -5.63 4.46
CA GLU A 44 -0.18 -6.36 5.73
C GLU A 44 0.79 -5.69 6.70
N ILE A 45 1.90 -5.09 6.22
CA ILE A 45 2.82 -4.32 7.07
C ILE A 45 2.09 -3.17 7.78
N ALA A 46 1.20 -2.46 7.08
CA ALA A 46 0.40 -1.38 7.68
C ALA A 46 -0.55 -1.93 8.75
N LEU A 47 -1.26 -3.02 8.45
CA LEU A 47 -2.15 -3.67 9.41
C LEU A 47 -1.39 -4.15 10.66
N TYR A 48 -0.22 -4.77 10.47
CA TYR A 48 0.59 -5.32 11.55
C TYR A 48 1.20 -4.22 12.42
N SER A 49 1.68 -3.14 11.80
CA SER A 49 2.16 -1.96 12.53
C SER A 49 1.03 -1.31 13.32
N PHE A 50 -0.18 -1.25 12.77
CA PHE A 50 -1.37 -0.76 13.48
C PHE A 50 -1.74 -1.61 14.70
N VAL A 51 -1.69 -2.94 14.59
CA VAL A 51 -1.90 -3.82 15.76
C VAL A 51 -0.85 -3.56 16.85
N ILE A 52 0.41 -3.35 16.46
CA ILE A 52 1.48 -3.01 17.40
C ILE A 52 1.26 -1.64 18.04
N LEU A 53 0.78 -0.65 17.28
CA LEU A 53 0.37 0.67 17.79
C LEU A 53 -0.73 0.55 18.84
N LEU A 54 -1.75 -0.28 18.63
CA LEU A 54 -2.81 -0.48 19.62
C LEU A 54 -2.27 -1.12 20.90
N ILE A 55 -1.43 -2.16 20.79
CA ILE A 55 -0.87 -2.85 21.97
C ILE A 55 0.05 -1.92 22.76
N SER A 56 0.99 -1.26 22.08
CA SER A 56 1.95 -0.36 22.71
C SER A 56 1.29 0.93 23.21
N GLY A 57 0.34 1.49 22.47
CA GLY A 57 -0.42 2.67 22.85
C GLY A 57 -1.27 2.40 24.08
N THR A 58 -1.98 1.27 24.12
CA THR A 58 -2.73 0.86 25.32
C THR A 58 -1.83 0.79 26.55
N PHE A 59 -0.62 0.25 26.43
CA PHE A 59 0.34 0.27 27.53
C PHE A 59 0.71 1.69 27.96
N LEU A 60 1.04 2.59 27.02
CA LEU A 60 1.45 3.97 27.32
C LEU A 60 0.32 4.79 27.97
N THR A 61 -0.93 4.57 27.57
CA THR A 61 -2.09 5.28 28.14
C THR A 61 -2.28 5.06 29.64
N LEU A 62 -1.74 3.98 30.20
CA LEU A 62 -1.81 3.69 31.64
C LEU A 62 -0.86 4.55 32.48
N PHE A 63 0.13 5.19 31.86
CA PHE A 63 1.18 5.94 32.54
C PHE A 63 1.23 7.43 32.15
N PHE A 64 0.56 7.83 31.06
CA PHE A 64 0.60 9.18 30.53
C PHE A 64 -0.53 10.06 31.10
N ASP A 65 -0.18 11.26 31.58
CA ASP A 65 -1.12 12.26 32.09
C ASP A 65 -1.15 13.47 31.15
N PRO A 66 -2.23 13.71 30.38
CA PRO A 66 -2.26 14.74 29.34
C PRO A 66 -2.45 16.18 29.86
N SER A 67 -2.28 16.44 31.16
CA SER A 67 -2.49 17.76 31.75
C SER A 67 -1.43 18.80 31.33
N MET A 68 -1.88 20.02 31.04
CA MET A 68 -1.03 21.21 30.82
C MET A 68 -0.75 22.00 32.11
N SER A 69 -1.06 21.45 33.29
CA SER A 69 -0.68 22.07 34.55
C SER A 69 0.84 22.19 34.66
N GLU A 70 1.32 23.37 34.99
CA GLU A 70 2.75 23.61 35.20
C GLU A 70 3.22 22.95 36.51
N VAL A 71 4.30 22.19 36.40
CA VAL A 71 4.94 21.44 37.48
C VAL A 71 6.45 21.60 37.39
N GLU A 72 7.13 21.55 38.54
CA GLU A 72 8.59 21.55 38.60
C GLU A 72 9.11 20.12 38.61
N TYR A 73 10.00 19.79 37.67
CA TYR A 73 10.55 18.43 37.59
C TYR A 73 11.51 18.15 38.72
N ASN A 74 11.19 17.13 39.50
CA ASN A 74 12.00 16.65 40.62
C ASN A 74 12.40 15.17 40.45
N GLY A 75 12.36 14.66 39.22
CA GLY A 75 12.63 13.26 38.89
C GLY A 75 14.12 12.92 38.73
N ILE A 76 14.37 11.70 38.23
CA ILE A 76 15.72 11.13 38.19
C ILE A 76 16.65 11.82 37.17
N TYR A 77 16.11 12.37 36.07
CA TYR A 77 16.92 12.96 34.99
C TYR A 77 17.51 14.32 35.39
N GLU A 78 18.79 14.32 35.77
CA GLU A 78 19.50 15.47 36.35
C GLU A 78 19.39 16.79 35.57
N PRO A 79 19.58 16.82 34.23
CA PRO A 79 19.61 18.07 33.48
C PRO A 79 18.31 18.88 33.50
N LEU A 80 17.18 18.27 33.85
CA LEU A 80 15.87 18.93 33.88
C LEU A 80 15.36 19.16 35.30
N ARG A 81 16.12 18.84 36.35
CA ARG A 81 15.70 19.09 37.73
C ARG A 81 15.52 20.59 38.00
N GLY A 82 14.41 20.95 38.62
CA GLY A 82 14.05 22.34 38.91
C GLY A 82 13.48 23.12 37.72
N VAL A 83 13.29 22.47 36.57
CA VAL A 83 12.71 23.11 35.39
C VAL A 83 11.19 22.97 35.42
N THR A 84 10.49 24.09 35.21
CA THR A 84 9.03 24.12 35.03
C THR A 84 8.65 23.51 33.68
N MET A 85 7.68 22.60 33.68
CA MET A 85 7.18 21.88 32.50
C MET A 85 5.70 21.56 32.65
N SER A 86 5.05 21.13 31.57
CA SER A 86 3.71 20.55 31.66
C SER A 86 3.76 19.17 32.33
N ARG A 87 2.67 18.81 32.99
CA ARG A 87 2.49 17.46 33.57
C ARG A 87 2.52 16.36 32.49
N ALA A 88 2.08 16.67 31.27
CA ALA A 88 2.26 15.84 30.08
C ALA A 88 3.73 15.51 29.81
N TYR A 89 4.59 16.53 29.79
CA TYR A 89 6.01 16.33 29.56
C TYR A 89 6.68 15.59 30.74
N GLU A 90 6.33 15.91 31.98
CA GLU A 90 6.83 15.20 33.18
C GLU A 90 6.52 13.70 33.11
N THR A 91 5.25 13.32 32.85
CA THR A 91 4.87 11.90 32.79
C THR A 91 5.45 11.19 31.57
N ALA A 92 5.70 11.88 30.46
CA ALA A 92 6.47 11.34 29.35
C ALA A 92 7.94 11.03 29.73
N LEU A 93 8.57 11.85 30.57
CA LEU A 93 9.89 11.56 31.14
C LEU A 93 9.84 10.36 32.09
N ASN A 94 8.79 10.26 32.92
CA ASN A 94 8.64 9.14 33.86
C ASN A 94 8.45 7.81 33.12
N ILE A 95 7.70 7.79 32.01
CA ILE A 95 7.63 6.61 31.12
C ILE A 95 9.03 6.25 30.60
N SER A 96 9.85 7.25 30.27
CA SER A 96 11.18 7.04 29.68
C SER A 96 12.20 6.54 30.71
N PHE A 97 12.13 6.96 31.97
CA PHE A 97 13.19 6.68 32.96
C PHE A 97 12.75 5.89 34.19
N GLU A 98 11.48 5.96 34.59
CA GLU A 98 10.99 5.38 35.85
C GLU A 98 10.19 4.10 35.65
N VAL A 99 9.57 3.91 34.48
CA VAL A 99 8.85 2.68 34.13
C VAL A 99 9.81 1.65 33.53
N ARG A 100 9.91 0.46 34.14
CA ARG A 100 10.75 -0.63 33.60
C ARG A 100 10.28 -1.05 32.20
N GLY A 101 11.14 -0.84 31.21
CA GLY A 101 10.81 -1.10 29.80
C GLY A 101 9.92 -0.03 29.15
N GLY A 102 9.59 1.05 29.87
CA GLY A 102 8.73 2.12 29.36
C GLY A 102 9.33 2.85 28.16
N LEU A 103 10.64 3.16 28.20
CA LEU A 103 11.32 3.76 27.05
C LEU A 103 11.25 2.89 25.79
N PHE A 104 11.49 1.58 25.94
CA PHE A 104 11.40 0.63 24.83
C PHE A 104 9.98 0.60 24.24
N MET A 105 8.96 0.54 25.09
CA MET A 105 7.56 0.59 24.63
C MET A 105 7.23 1.88 23.90
N ARG A 106 7.72 3.03 24.40
CA ARG A 106 7.57 4.34 23.74
C ARG A 106 8.30 4.40 22.39
N GLN A 107 9.50 3.86 22.31
CA GLN A 107 10.27 3.83 21.06
C GLN A 107 9.66 2.88 20.03
N ILE A 108 9.22 1.67 20.44
CA ILE A 108 8.46 0.78 19.56
C ILE A 108 7.21 1.47 19.04
N HIS A 109 6.46 2.15 19.92
CA HIS A 109 5.24 2.84 19.51
C HIS A 109 5.52 3.88 18.42
N HIS A 110 6.55 4.71 18.61
CA HIS A 110 6.92 5.72 17.63
C HIS A 110 7.47 5.09 16.33
N TRP A 111 8.30 4.05 16.39
CA TRP A 111 8.75 3.34 15.18
C TRP A 111 7.62 2.63 14.45
N ALA A 112 6.65 2.08 15.18
CA ALA A 112 5.46 1.48 14.60
C ALA A 112 4.60 2.54 13.91
N ALA A 113 4.51 3.77 14.43
CA ALA A 113 3.83 4.89 13.78
C ALA A 113 4.52 5.26 12.45
N LEU A 114 5.85 5.34 12.46
CA LEU A 114 6.64 5.61 11.26
C LEU A 114 6.49 4.49 10.21
N MET A 115 6.54 3.23 10.62
CA MET A 115 6.35 2.08 9.74
C MET A 115 4.91 2.00 9.21
N PHE A 116 3.92 2.32 10.04
CA PHE A 116 2.52 2.39 9.65
C PHE A 116 2.30 3.42 8.54
N ALA A 117 2.72 4.67 8.74
CA ALA A 117 2.59 5.71 7.71
C ALA A 117 3.39 5.38 6.44
N CYS A 118 4.63 4.89 6.59
CA CYS A 118 5.50 4.53 5.46
C CYS A 118 4.88 3.40 4.62
N SER A 119 4.41 2.34 5.27
CA SER A 119 3.80 1.19 4.60
C SER A 119 2.47 1.56 3.93
N ILE A 120 1.67 2.48 4.48
CA ILE A 120 0.49 3.02 3.78
C ILE A 120 0.90 3.73 2.49
N ILE A 121 1.92 4.61 2.53
CA ILE A 121 2.41 5.32 1.34
C ILE A 121 2.91 4.30 0.29
N VAL A 122 3.75 3.35 0.69
CA VAL A 122 4.28 2.31 -0.21
C VAL A 122 3.16 1.42 -0.76
N HIS A 123 2.17 1.06 0.05
CA HIS A 123 1.00 0.31 -0.38
C HIS A 123 0.16 1.12 -1.37
N MET A 124 -0.07 2.40 -1.12
CA MET A 124 -0.79 3.29 -2.02
C MET A 124 -0.08 3.41 -3.37
N LEU A 125 1.24 3.55 -3.38
CA LEU A 125 2.04 3.52 -4.62
C LEU A 125 1.84 2.21 -5.38
N ARG A 126 1.84 1.06 -4.68
CA ARG A 126 1.53 -0.24 -5.32
C ARG A 126 0.15 -0.19 -5.98
N ILE A 127 -0.88 0.24 -5.26
CA ILE A 127 -2.26 0.29 -5.77
C ILE A 127 -2.38 1.23 -6.97
N PHE A 128 -1.74 2.39 -6.90
CA PHE A 128 -1.73 3.40 -7.94
C PHE A 128 -1.03 2.90 -9.22
N PHE A 129 0.22 2.45 -9.11
CA PHE A 129 0.98 2.04 -10.29
C PHE A 129 0.42 0.78 -10.95
N THR A 130 -0.12 -0.15 -10.16
CA THR A 130 -0.71 -1.40 -10.69
C THR A 130 -2.16 -1.26 -11.17
N GLY A 131 -2.79 -0.09 -10.94
CA GLY A 131 -4.18 0.16 -11.36
C GLY A 131 -5.21 -0.65 -10.56
N ALA A 132 -4.88 -1.01 -9.32
CA ALA A 132 -5.72 -1.85 -8.46
C ALA A 132 -6.96 -1.12 -7.90
N PHE A 133 -7.05 0.20 -8.07
CA PHE A 133 -8.20 1.03 -7.70
C PHE A 133 -9.31 1.08 -8.76
N ARG A 134 -9.04 0.62 -9.98
CA ARG A 134 -10.02 0.61 -11.07
C ARG A 134 -11.22 -0.27 -10.69
N ARG A 135 -12.35 -0.09 -11.39
CA ARG A 135 -13.60 -0.83 -11.14
C ARG A 135 -13.30 -2.33 -10.97
N PRO A 136 -13.76 -2.97 -9.87
CA PRO A 136 -14.79 -2.54 -8.91
C PRO A 136 -14.29 -1.83 -7.63
N ARG A 137 -13.00 -1.46 -7.54
CA ARG A 137 -12.35 -1.12 -6.25
C ARG A 137 -12.22 0.39 -5.97
N GLU A 138 -13.02 1.22 -6.67
CA GLU A 138 -13.02 2.68 -6.51
C GLU A 138 -13.34 3.10 -5.07
N ALA A 139 -14.31 2.45 -4.40
CA ALA A 139 -14.66 2.73 -3.02
C ALA A 139 -13.54 2.34 -2.03
N ASN A 140 -12.84 1.22 -2.30
CA ASN A 140 -11.74 0.77 -1.45
C ASN A 140 -10.55 1.73 -1.51
N TRP A 141 -10.32 2.36 -2.67
CA TRP A 141 -9.35 3.44 -2.83
C TRP A 141 -9.69 4.65 -1.97
N VAL A 142 -10.93 5.13 -1.97
CA VAL A 142 -11.34 6.26 -1.13
C VAL A 142 -11.11 5.96 0.35
N ILE A 143 -11.52 4.78 0.83
CA ILE A 143 -11.26 4.37 2.21
C ILE A 143 -9.76 4.35 2.51
N GLY A 144 -8.93 3.81 1.59
CA GLY A 144 -7.48 3.83 1.73
C GLY A 144 -6.88 5.25 1.78
N CYS A 145 -7.38 6.17 0.96
CA CYS A 145 -6.98 7.58 0.99
C CYS A 145 -7.36 8.26 2.31
N LEU A 146 -8.56 7.99 2.83
CA LEU A 146 -8.98 8.50 4.14
C LEU A 146 -8.12 7.93 5.27
N LEU A 147 -7.76 6.65 5.19
CA LEU A 147 -6.83 6.02 6.15
C LEU A 147 -5.46 6.69 6.14
N LEU A 148 -4.92 7.07 4.97
CA LEU A 148 -3.67 7.83 4.89
C LEU A 148 -3.80 9.21 5.56
N ILE A 149 -4.86 9.95 5.26
CA ILE A 149 -5.10 11.28 5.84
C ILE A 149 -5.24 11.17 7.37
N LEU A 150 -6.02 10.20 7.85
CA LEU A 150 -6.18 9.94 9.28
C LEU A 150 -4.86 9.52 9.93
N ALA A 151 -4.06 8.65 9.31
CA ALA A 151 -2.76 8.24 9.82
C ALA A 151 -1.78 9.42 9.95
N MET A 152 -1.80 10.37 9.00
CA MET A 152 -0.98 11.56 9.07
C MET A 152 -1.35 12.46 10.26
N PHE A 153 -2.65 12.74 10.44
CA PHE A 153 -3.12 13.56 11.56
C PHE A 153 -3.01 12.83 12.91
N GLU A 154 -3.29 11.53 12.95
CA GLU A 154 -3.20 10.72 14.16
C GLU A 154 -1.75 10.65 14.65
N GLY A 155 -0.80 10.42 13.75
CA GLY A 155 0.62 10.46 14.08
C GLY A 155 1.08 11.87 14.49
N PHE A 156 0.57 12.93 13.84
CA PHE A 156 0.83 14.31 14.24
C PHE A 156 0.36 14.59 15.68
N PHE A 157 -0.84 14.14 16.04
CA PHE A 157 -1.35 14.27 17.40
C PHE A 157 -0.52 13.47 18.41
N GLY A 158 -0.08 12.26 18.04
CA GLY A 158 0.69 11.38 18.92
C GLY A 158 2.01 11.99 19.41
N TYR A 159 2.88 12.43 18.50
CA TYR A 159 4.15 13.02 18.92
C TYR A 159 4.01 14.42 19.53
N THR A 160 2.84 15.05 19.41
CA THR A 160 2.54 16.34 20.07
C THR A 160 2.18 16.16 21.54
N LEU A 161 1.67 14.98 21.94
CA LEU A 161 1.23 14.75 23.32
C LEU A 161 2.30 15.01 24.39
N PRO A 162 3.57 14.62 24.21
CA PRO A 162 4.60 14.87 25.22
C PRO A 162 4.88 16.34 25.49
N ASP A 163 4.44 17.29 24.65
CA ASP A 163 4.63 18.73 24.84
C ASP A 163 6.11 19.13 25.01
N ASP A 164 6.98 18.54 24.19
CA ASP A 164 8.37 18.92 24.07
C ASP A 164 8.55 20.16 23.17
N LEU A 165 9.71 20.83 23.25
CA LEU A 165 9.95 22.08 22.53
C LEU A 165 9.79 21.95 21.01
N LEU A 166 10.20 20.81 20.44
CA LEU A 166 10.12 20.53 19.01
C LEU A 166 8.67 20.33 18.58
N SER A 167 7.93 19.49 19.29
CA SER A 167 6.54 19.19 18.96
C SER A 167 5.61 20.39 19.21
N GLY A 168 5.82 21.17 20.28
CA GLY A 168 5.07 22.39 20.55
C GLY A 168 5.31 23.51 19.51
N THR A 169 6.53 23.64 18.99
CA THR A 169 6.83 24.53 17.85
C THR A 169 6.08 24.07 16.59
N GLY A 170 6.05 22.75 16.34
CA GLY A 170 5.26 22.15 15.26
C GLY A 170 3.76 22.42 15.41
N LEU A 171 3.21 22.30 16.62
CA LEU A 171 1.80 22.61 16.93
C LEU A 171 1.48 24.09 16.68
N ARG A 172 2.39 25.00 17.08
CA ARG A 172 2.27 26.43 16.81
C ARG A 172 2.27 26.72 15.30
N ALA A 173 3.20 26.14 14.55
CA ALA A 173 3.31 26.39 13.11
C ALA A 173 2.14 25.79 12.33
N ALA A 174 1.87 24.49 12.53
CA ALA A 174 0.93 23.74 11.71
C ALA A 174 -0.53 23.92 12.15
N PHE A 175 -0.82 23.84 13.46
CA PHE A 175 -2.21 23.77 13.93
C PHE A 175 -2.75 25.11 14.38
N SER A 176 -1.91 25.99 14.94
CA SER A 176 -2.29 27.37 15.25
C SER A 176 -2.17 28.27 14.00
N GLY A 177 -0.97 28.36 13.41
CA GLY A 177 -0.68 29.23 12.26
C GLY A 177 -1.52 28.95 11.01
N ILE A 178 -1.55 27.70 10.54
CA ILE A 178 -2.32 27.35 9.33
C ILE A 178 -3.83 27.49 9.58
N SER A 179 -4.34 27.11 10.75
CA SER A 179 -5.78 27.24 11.04
C SER A 179 -6.22 28.71 11.05
N MET A 180 -5.43 29.60 11.67
CA MET A 180 -5.71 31.04 11.66
C MET A 180 -5.65 31.65 10.26
N SER A 181 -4.87 31.07 9.35
CA SER A 181 -4.72 31.56 7.97
C SER A 181 -5.96 31.36 7.10
N VAL A 182 -6.86 30.44 7.48
CA VAL A 182 -8.04 30.09 6.70
C VAL A 182 -8.97 31.31 6.58
N PRO A 183 -9.31 31.74 5.35
CA PRO A 183 -10.18 32.88 5.20
C PRO A 183 -11.57 32.64 5.80
N VAL A 184 -12.23 33.72 6.22
CA VAL A 184 -13.60 33.76 6.76
C VAL A 184 -13.73 33.17 8.17
N ILE A 185 -13.21 31.96 8.41
CA ILE A 185 -13.45 31.21 9.66
C ILE A 185 -12.19 30.88 10.46
N GLY A 186 -10.99 31.28 10.02
CA GLY A 186 -9.72 30.83 10.62
C GLY A 186 -9.57 31.13 12.11
N THR A 187 -9.90 32.35 12.54
CA THR A 187 -9.87 32.72 13.98
C THR A 187 -10.87 31.89 14.79
N TRP A 188 -12.08 31.68 14.26
CA TRP A 188 -13.10 30.87 14.92
C TRP A 188 -12.66 29.40 15.03
N LEU A 189 -12.04 28.85 13.98
CA LEU A 189 -11.51 27.49 13.99
C LEU A 189 -10.38 27.34 15.01
N HIS A 190 -9.45 28.31 15.08
CA HIS A 190 -8.39 28.33 16.08
C HIS A 190 -8.97 28.33 17.51
N TRP A 191 -9.89 29.25 17.80
CA TRP A 191 -10.48 29.36 19.13
C TRP A 191 -11.35 28.16 19.49
N LEU A 192 -12.01 27.54 18.51
CA LEU A 192 -12.73 26.28 18.72
C LEU A 192 -11.79 25.16 19.20
N VAL A 193 -10.57 25.10 18.66
CA VAL A 193 -9.58 24.04 18.95
C VAL A 193 -8.77 24.32 20.22
N PHE A 194 -8.35 25.55 20.45
CA PHE A 194 -7.46 25.93 21.55
C PHE A 194 -8.19 26.52 22.78
N ASP A 195 -9.46 26.88 22.65
CA ASP A 195 -10.25 27.56 23.70
C ASP A 195 -9.63 28.89 24.17
N GLY A 196 -8.98 29.60 23.26
CA GLY A 196 -8.28 30.84 23.53
C GLY A 196 -7.07 31.03 22.62
N ASP A 197 -6.11 31.81 23.11
CA ASP A 197 -4.81 31.96 22.45
C ASP A 197 -3.91 30.75 22.74
N PHE A 198 -2.97 30.51 21.85
CA PHE A 198 -1.97 29.45 21.97
C PHE A 198 -0.94 29.80 23.07
N PRO A 199 -0.45 28.85 23.89
CA PRO A 199 -0.67 27.40 23.82
C PRO A 199 -2.00 26.90 24.41
N GLY A 200 -2.64 27.67 25.29
CA GLY A 200 -3.83 27.25 26.01
C GLY A 200 -3.57 26.06 26.98
N THR A 201 -4.58 25.66 27.75
CA THR A 201 -4.46 24.58 28.74
C THR A 201 -5.21 23.30 28.36
N ILE A 202 -6.09 23.38 27.36
CA ILE A 202 -6.99 22.26 26.99
C ILE A 202 -6.55 21.51 25.73
N ILE A 203 -5.54 22.00 25.01
CA ILE A 203 -5.15 21.42 23.72
C ILE A 203 -4.60 20.00 23.85
N ILE A 204 -3.64 19.75 24.76
CA ILE A 204 -3.08 18.41 24.95
C ILE A 204 -4.14 17.40 25.44
N PRO A 205 -5.03 17.73 26.40
CA PRO A 205 -6.17 16.87 26.73
C PRO A 205 -7.08 16.56 25.53
N ARG A 206 -7.38 17.54 24.66
CA ARG A 206 -8.20 17.31 23.46
C ARG A 206 -7.49 16.41 22.45
N LEU A 207 -6.20 16.65 22.21
CA LEU A 207 -5.38 15.81 21.35
C LEU A 207 -5.25 14.38 21.90
N TYR A 208 -5.17 14.22 23.23
CA TYR A 208 -5.14 12.90 23.87
C TYR A 208 -6.42 12.11 23.60
N VAL A 209 -7.60 12.73 23.79
CA VAL A 209 -8.88 12.08 23.46
C VAL A 209 -8.98 11.77 21.96
N ALA A 210 -8.51 12.67 21.10
CA ALA A 210 -8.50 12.45 19.66
C ALA A 210 -7.57 11.30 19.25
N HIS A 211 -6.37 11.25 19.82
CA HIS A 211 -5.30 10.31 19.48
C HIS A 211 -5.52 8.91 20.07
N VAL A 212 -6.10 8.79 21.27
CA VAL A 212 -6.29 7.49 21.93
C VAL A 212 -7.62 6.84 21.56
N LEU A 213 -8.68 7.64 21.44
CA LEU A 213 -10.04 7.12 21.26
C LEU A 213 -10.58 7.41 19.85
N LEU A 214 -10.75 8.69 19.51
CA LEU A 214 -11.57 9.07 18.35
C LEU A 214 -10.96 8.62 17.03
N LEU A 215 -9.72 8.99 16.75
CA LEU A 215 -9.07 8.67 15.48
C LEU A 215 -8.73 7.17 15.36
N PRO A 216 -8.16 6.48 16.37
CA PRO A 216 -7.93 5.04 16.26
C PRO A 216 -9.22 4.23 16.08
N ALA A 217 -10.32 4.62 16.72
CA ALA A 217 -11.62 3.96 16.51
C ALA A 217 -12.12 4.12 15.07
N ILE A 218 -12.00 5.32 14.50
CA ILE A 218 -12.35 5.57 13.09
C ILE A 218 -11.42 4.79 12.16
N ILE A 219 -10.11 4.81 12.41
CA ILE A 219 -9.11 4.05 11.64
C ILE A 219 -9.43 2.55 11.69
N LEU A 220 -9.70 2.00 12.87
CA LEU A 220 -10.06 0.58 13.04
C LEU A 220 -11.34 0.22 12.27
N ALA A 221 -12.38 1.06 12.35
CA ALA A 221 -13.62 0.86 11.60
C ALA A 221 -13.39 0.90 10.08
N LEU A 222 -12.59 1.85 9.60
CA LEU A 222 -12.23 1.96 8.18
C LEU A 222 -11.33 0.80 7.73
N ILE A 223 -10.39 0.33 8.55
CA ILE A 223 -9.58 -0.87 8.26
C ILE A 223 -10.48 -2.09 8.15
N ALA A 224 -11.45 -2.26 9.05
CA ALA A 224 -12.40 -3.37 8.99
C ALA A 224 -13.22 -3.32 7.69
N ALA A 225 -13.74 -2.15 7.30
CA ALA A 225 -14.43 -1.95 6.03
C ALA A 225 -13.51 -2.21 4.81
N HIS A 226 -12.27 -1.70 4.85
CA HIS A 226 -11.27 -1.87 3.80
C HIS A 226 -10.93 -3.35 3.58
N LEU A 227 -10.62 -4.07 4.65
CA LEU A 227 -10.33 -5.50 4.61
C LEU A 227 -11.56 -6.31 4.20
N ALA A 228 -12.76 -5.94 4.64
CA ALA A 228 -14.00 -6.61 4.21
C ALA A 228 -14.20 -6.49 2.70
N LEU A 229 -13.96 -5.32 2.09
CA LEU A 229 -14.04 -5.15 0.64
C LEU A 229 -13.02 -6.01 -0.09
N VAL A 230 -11.74 -5.99 0.34
CA VAL A 230 -10.70 -6.87 -0.22
C VAL A 230 -11.07 -8.34 -0.03
N TRP A 231 -11.72 -8.66 1.07
CA TRP A 231 -12.10 -10.00 1.40
C TRP A 231 -13.22 -10.52 0.49
N TYR A 232 -14.35 -9.82 0.43
CA TYR A 232 -15.52 -10.29 -0.30
C TYR A 232 -15.43 -10.06 -1.81
N GLN A 233 -14.78 -8.98 -2.28
CA GLN A 233 -14.60 -8.71 -3.71
C GLN A 233 -13.48 -9.52 -4.37
N LYS A 234 -12.80 -10.38 -3.60
CA LYS A 234 -11.58 -11.11 -3.98
C LYS A 234 -10.40 -10.18 -4.31
N HIS A 235 -9.20 -10.65 -4.00
CA HIS A 235 -7.97 -9.88 -4.25
C HIS A 235 -7.62 -9.87 -5.74
N THR A 236 -7.02 -8.78 -6.22
CA THR A 236 -6.49 -8.66 -7.59
C THR A 236 -5.26 -9.54 -7.82
N GLN A 237 -4.92 -9.81 -9.08
CA GLN A 237 -3.71 -10.56 -9.41
C GLN A 237 -3.01 -9.98 -10.65
N PHE A 238 -1.69 -10.14 -10.75
CA PHE A 238 -1.00 -9.85 -12.00
C PHE A 238 -1.35 -10.89 -13.07
N PRO A 239 -1.52 -10.50 -14.34
CA PRO A 239 -1.70 -11.45 -15.44
C PRO A 239 -0.50 -12.41 -15.54
N GLY A 240 -0.78 -13.62 -15.99
CA GLY A 240 0.19 -14.71 -16.05
C GLY A 240 -0.50 -16.03 -16.43
N PRO A 241 0.26 -17.14 -16.47
CA PRO A 241 -0.29 -18.42 -16.88
C PRO A 241 -1.47 -18.85 -16.00
N GLY A 242 -2.56 -19.27 -16.63
CA GLY A 242 -3.80 -19.69 -15.95
C GLY A 242 -4.56 -18.58 -15.20
N ARG A 243 -4.18 -17.30 -15.33
CA ARG A 243 -4.83 -16.17 -14.65
C ARG A 243 -5.74 -15.41 -15.60
N THR A 244 -7.03 -15.37 -15.27
CA THR A 244 -8.06 -14.68 -16.04
C THR A 244 -8.75 -13.61 -15.19
N GLU A 245 -9.64 -12.83 -15.80
CA GLU A 245 -10.44 -11.83 -15.10
C GLU A 245 -11.46 -12.44 -14.11
N THR A 246 -11.75 -13.73 -14.22
CA THR A 246 -12.83 -14.39 -13.45
C THR A 246 -12.31 -15.37 -12.40
N ASN A 247 -10.99 -15.58 -12.29
CA ASN A 247 -10.39 -16.48 -11.33
C ASN A 247 -9.34 -15.80 -10.45
N VAL A 248 -8.90 -16.52 -9.42
CA VAL A 248 -7.79 -16.12 -8.55
C VAL A 248 -6.87 -17.32 -8.37
N VAL A 249 -5.62 -17.19 -8.82
CA VAL A 249 -4.61 -18.25 -8.74
C VAL A 249 -3.62 -17.92 -7.63
N GLY A 250 -3.45 -18.86 -6.70
CA GLY A 250 -2.56 -18.68 -5.56
C GLY A 250 -2.71 -19.80 -4.54
N VAL A 251 -2.50 -19.46 -3.27
CA VAL A 251 -2.55 -20.43 -2.16
C VAL A 251 -3.80 -20.23 -1.32
N ARG A 252 -4.27 -21.30 -0.68
CA ARG A 252 -5.41 -21.27 0.25
C ARG A 252 -5.03 -20.67 1.62
N ILE A 253 -6.02 -20.19 2.37
CA ILE A 253 -5.82 -19.67 3.73
C ILE A 253 -5.14 -20.70 4.62
N LEU A 254 -5.78 -21.87 4.78
CA LEU A 254 -5.11 -23.02 5.38
C LEU A 254 -4.73 -24.02 4.29
N PRO A 255 -3.52 -24.59 4.36
CA PRO A 255 -2.52 -24.42 5.44
C PRO A 255 -1.54 -23.24 5.24
N VAL A 256 -1.42 -22.68 4.04
CA VAL A 256 -0.21 -21.91 3.66
C VAL A 256 -0.27 -20.44 4.04
N PHE A 257 -1.31 -19.71 3.62
CA PHE A 257 -1.34 -18.26 3.78
C PHE A 257 -1.39 -17.83 5.25
N ALA A 258 -2.14 -18.55 6.11
CA ALA A 258 -2.20 -18.24 7.54
C ALA A 258 -0.82 -18.35 8.21
N VAL A 259 -0.06 -19.41 7.90
CA VAL A 259 1.30 -19.60 8.44
C VAL A 259 2.23 -18.50 7.92
N LYS A 260 2.18 -18.21 6.62
CA LYS A 260 3.01 -17.16 6.01
C LYS A 260 2.72 -15.77 6.57
N SER A 261 1.45 -15.40 6.69
CA SER A 261 1.02 -14.11 7.24
C SER A 261 1.33 -14.01 8.73
N GLY A 262 1.11 -15.06 9.51
CA GLY A 262 1.51 -15.11 10.93
C GLY A 262 3.03 -14.98 11.12
N ALA A 263 3.83 -15.68 10.32
CA ALA A 263 5.28 -15.53 10.31
C ALA A 263 5.71 -14.12 9.89
N PHE A 264 5.03 -13.53 8.91
CA PHE A 264 5.32 -12.17 8.45
C PHE A 264 4.98 -11.10 9.49
N PHE A 265 3.89 -11.29 10.27
CA PHE A 265 3.61 -10.48 11.46
C PHE A 265 4.74 -10.57 12.48
N ALA A 266 5.21 -11.78 12.80
CA ALA A 266 6.31 -11.97 13.75
C ALA A 266 7.62 -11.31 13.28
N VAL A 267 7.93 -11.38 11.98
CA VAL A 267 9.09 -10.67 11.40
C VAL A 267 8.90 -9.16 11.48
N THR A 268 7.72 -8.64 11.16
CA THR A 268 7.43 -7.19 11.25
C THR A 268 7.57 -6.69 12.68
N PHE A 269 7.01 -7.42 13.65
CA PHE A 269 7.18 -7.13 15.07
C PHE A 269 8.66 -7.21 15.49
N GLY A 270 9.39 -8.24 15.06
CA GLY A 270 10.81 -8.39 15.36
C GLY A 270 11.65 -7.23 14.84
N VAL A 271 11.40 -6.77 13.62
CA VAL A 271 12.07 -5.58 13.05
C VAL A 271 11.75 -4.33 13.86
N LEU A 272 10.48 -4.09 14.20
CA LEU A 272 10.07 -2.94 15.02
C LEU A 272 10.66 -2.99 16.43
N ALA A 273 10.74 -4.18 17.03
CA ALA A 273 11.36 -4.37 18.33
C ALA A 273 12.88 -4.13 18.30
N LEU A 274 13.57 -4.61 17.25
CA LEU A 274 14.98 -4.30 17.04
C LEU A 274 15.20 -2.79 16.85
N MET A 275 14.38 -2.14 16.03
CA MET A 275 14.47 -0.69 15.83
C MET A 275 14.18 0.07 17.13
N GLY A 276 13.14 -0.29 17.87
CA GLY A 276 12.78 0.33 19.14
C GLY A 276 13.72 0.01 20.31
N GLY A 277 14.62 -0.96 20.17
CA GLY A 277 15.66 -1.24 21.16
C GLY A 277 17.04 -0.70 20.77
N LEU A 278 17.37 -0.69 19.48
CA LEU A 278 18.72 -0.36 18.99
C LEU A 278 18.82 1.05 18.37
N VAL A 279 17.71 1.64 17.95
CA VAL A 279 17.69 2.94 17.27
C VAL A 279 16.80 3.89 18.06
N GLN A 280 17.43 4.83 18.75
CA GLN A 280 16.74 5.83 19.54
C GLN A 280 15.86 6.73 18.64
N VAL A 281 14.62 6.94 19.07
CA VAL A 281 13.65 7.82 18.42
C VAL A 281 13.01 8.73 19.46
N ASN A 282 12.77 9.99 19.07
CA ASN A 282 12.12 11.02 19.88
C ASN A 282 12.66 11.13 21.33
N PRO A 283 13.93 11.56 21.51
CA PRO A 283 14.54 11.71 22.82
C PRO A 283 14.14 13.04 23.48
N VAL A 284 12.89 13.13 23.97
CA VAL A 284 12.31 14.36 24.54
C VAL A 284 13.20 15.04 25.57
N TRP A 285 13.91 14.26 26.40
CA TRP A 285 14.79 14.75 27.46
C TRP A 285 16.01 15.55 26.96
N ASN A 286 16.38 15.42 25.67
CA ASN A 286 17.43 16.24 25.05
C ASN A 286 16.88 17.56 24.49
N ILE A 287 15.57 17.65 24.27
CA ILE A 287 14.89 18.77 23.61
C ILE A 287 14.41 19.77 24.66
N GLY A 288 13.89 19.26 25.78
CA GLY A 288 13.33 20.09 26.85
C GLY A 288 11.82 20.32 26.70
N PRO A 289 11.17 20.82 27.76
CA PRO A 289 9.74 21.12 27.75
C PRO A 289 9.43 22.28 26.80
N TYR A 290 8.19 22.34 26.30
CA TYR A 290 7.75 23.44 25.47
C TYR A 290 7.76 24.77 26.22
N ASN A 291 8.39 25.79 25.63
CA ASN A 291 8.36 27.17 26.08
C ASN A 291 8.19 28.09 24.86
N PRO A 292 7.12 28.92 24.79
CA PRO A 292 6.88 29.82 23.66
C PRO A 292 8.01 30.82 23.35
N SER A 293 8.91 31.08 24.30
CA SER A 293 10.06 31.98 24.13
C SER A 293 11.31 31.30 23.59
N GLN A 294 11.31 29.97 23.44
CA GLN A 294 12.44 29.18 22.99
C GLN A 294 12.10 28.44 21.69
N VAL A 295 13.13 28.09 20.91
CA VAL A 295 12.98 27.28 19.70
C VAL A 295 14.24 26.47 19.47
N SER A 296 14.08 25.27 18.89
CA SER A 296 15.20 24.41 18.50
C SER A 296 15.62 24.66 17.04
N ALA A 297 16.92 24.55 16.76
CA ALA A 297 17.39 24.38 15.38
C ALA A 297 16.98 22.98 14.88
N GLY A 298 16.46 22.87 13.64
CA GLY A 298 15.93 21.60 13.15
C GLY A 298 14.48 21.32 13.57
N SER A 299 13.64 22.35 13.69
CA SER A 299 12.23 22.17 14.07
C SER A 299 11.40 21.59 12.92
N GLN A 300 11.39 20.26 12.78
CA GLN A 300 10.74 19.53 11.68
C GLN A 300 9.75 18.49 12.24
N PRO A 301 8.61 18.28 11.57
CA PRO A 301 7.70 17.18 11.90
C PRO A 301 8.24 15.84 11.37
N ASP A 302 7.62 14.75 11.80
CA ASP A 302 7.87 13.42 11.24
C ASP A 302 7.65 13.34 9.71
N PHE A 303 8.32 12.40 9.05
CA PHE A 303 8.41 12.34 7.57
C PHE A 303 7.09 12.34 6.81
N TYR A 304 6.03 11.79 7.40
CA TYR A 304 4.71 11.78 6.78
C TYR A 304 4.05 13.16 6.76
N MET A 305 4.47 14.09 7.62
CA MET A 305 4.06 15.50 7.65
C MET A 305 5.11 16.46 7.09
N MET A 306 6.36 16.03 6.86
CA MET A 306 7.42 16.90 6.35
C MET A 306 7.05 17.63 5.05
N TRP A 307 6.25 17.03 4.16
CA TRP A 307 5.87 17.70 2.92
C TRP A 307 4.98 18.95 3.15
N THR A 308 4.19 19.01 4.24
CA THR A 308 3.36 20.20 4.53
C THR A 308 4.20 21.35 5.07
N ASP A 309 5.16 21.05 5.96
CA ASP A 309 6.10 22.06 6.46
C ASP A 309 7.09 22.50 5.36
N GLY A 310 7.59 21.56 4.56
CA GLY A 310 8.41 21.86 3.38
C GLY A 310 7.70 22.79 2.41
N LEU A 311 6.39 22.58 2.19
CA LEU A 311 5.58 23.51 1.39
C LEU A 311 5.51 24.90 2.04
N ALA A 312 5.33 24.99 3.36
CA ALA A 312 5.32 26.27 4.08
C ALA A 312 6.66 27.03 3.93
N ARG A 313 7.78 26.32 3.98
CA ARG A 313 9.13 26.89 3.80
C ARG A 313 9.39 27.37 2.37
N LEU A 314 8.89 26.63 1.38
CA LEU A 314 9.11 26.96 -0.02
C LEU A 314 8.16 28.01 -0.55
N TRP A 315 6.95 28.13 -0.02
CA TRP A 315 5.98 29.10 -0.53
C TRP A 315 6.52 30.53 -0.39
N PRO A 316 6.46 31.36 -1.45
CA PRO A 316 6.84 32.77 -1.34
C PRO A 316 5.93 33.53 -0.37
N ALA A 317 6.41 34.66 0.17
CA ALA A 317 5.63 35.54 1.04
C ALA A 317 4.57 36.34 0.26
N TRP A 318 3.62 35.63 -0.35
CA TRP A 318 2.51 36.17 -1.11
C TRP A 318 1.30 36.37 -0.20
N ASP A 319 1.30 37.49 0.53
CA ASP A 319 0.15 37.93 1.30
C ASP A 319 -0.85 38.67 0.40
N ILE A 320 -2.14 38.43 0.60
CA ILE A 320 -3.21 39.12 -0.12
C ILE A 320 -3.97 40.03 0.86
N TYR A 321 -3.97 41.32 0.57
CA TYR A 321 -4.70 42.33 1.36
C TYR A 321 -5.99 42.72 0.64
N ILE A 322 -7.14 42.42 1.25
CA ILE A 322 -8.47 42.76 0.73
C ILE A 322 -8.99 43.97 1.49
N ALA A 323 -9.26 45.06 0.74
CA ALA A 323 -9.83 46.31 1.24
C ALA A 323 -9.14 46.91 2.49
N GLY A 324 -7.85 46.60 2.70
CA GLY A 324 -7.04 47.10 3.82
C GLY A 324 -7.47 46.62 5.22
N ARG A 325 -8.45 45.72 5.31
CA ARG A 325 -9.00 45.23 6.60
C ARG A 325 -8.84 43.72 6.77
N TYR A 326 -8.59 43.01 5.68
CA TYR A 326 -8.58 41.56 5.66
C TYR A 326 -7.31 41.06 4.99
N THR A 327 -6.55 40.24 5.71
CA THR A 327 -5.30 39.68 5.23
C THR A 327 -5.45 38.17 5.07
N ILE A 328 -5.15 37.67 3.88
CA ILE A 328 -4.93 36.24 3.65
C ILE A 328 -3.43 36.04 3.67
N PRO A 329 -2.87 35.46 4.75
CA PRO A 329 -1.43 35.31 4.87
C PRO A 329 -0.94 34.19 3.96
N ALA A 330 0.33 34.27 3.54
CA ALA A 330 0.96 33.34 2.59
C ALA A 330 0.84 31.86 3.01
N VAL A 331 0.85 31.59 4.32
CA VAL A 331 0.72 30.22 4.87
C VAL A 331 -0.63 29.56 4.54
N PHE A 332 -1.66 30.34 4.18
CA PHE A 332 -2.94 29.79 3.69
C PHE A 332 -2.76 28.92 2.44
N ALA A 333 -1.75 29.19 1.61
CA ALA A 333 -1.45 28.35 0.46
C ALA A 333 -1.17 26.89 0.83
N VAL A 334 -0.62 26.64 2.02
CA VAL A 334 -0.39 25.28 2.53
C VAL A 334 -1.71 24.56 2.74
N ALA A 335 -2.67 25.20 3.41
CA ALA A 335 -4.02 24.63 3.61
C ALA A 335 -4.72 24.36 2.27
N LEU A 336 -4.65 25.33 1.34
CA LEU A 336 -5.26 25.23 0.02
C LEU A 336 -4.66 24.06 -0.79
N ILE A 337 -3.35 23.99 -0.88
CA ILE A 337 -2.64 22.96 -1.66
C ILE A 337 -2.79 21.60 -1.00
N MET A 338 -2.75 21.51 0.33
CA MET A 338 -3.02 20.26 1.04
C MET A 338 -4.43 19.74 0.74
N GLY A 339 -5.44 20.61 0.82
CA GLY A 339 -6.82 20.28 0.46
C GLY A 339 -6.95 19.85 -1.01
N LEU A 340 -6.24 20.53 -1.92
CA LEU A 340 -6.21 20.17 -3.34
C LEU A 340 -5.57 18.80 -3.57
N VAL A 341 -4.43 18.52 -2.96
CA VAL A 341 -3.72 17.23 -3.07
C VAL A 341 -4.62 16.09 -2.58
N PHE A 342 -5.24 16.25 -1.40
CA PHE A 342 -6.15 15.24 -0.86
C PHE A 342 -7.37 15.05 -1.74
N THR A 343 -7.97 16.13 -2.24
CA THR A 343 -9.13 16.06 -3.13
C THR A 343 -8.78 15.31 -4.41
N VAL A 344 -7.71 15.72 -5.10
CA VAL A 344 -7.25 15.08 -6.35
C VAL A 344 -6.91 13.61 -6.13
N MET A 345 -6.26 13.29 -5.02
CA MET A 345 -5.92 11.91 -4.64
C MET A 345 -7.17 11.05 -4.45
N ILE A 346 -8.16 11.53 -3.68
CA ILE A 346 -9.42 10.82 -3.44
C ILE A 346 -10.16 10.59 -4.76
N ILE A 347 -10.29 11.63 -5.59
CA ILE A 347 -11.10 11.54 -6.82
C ILE A 347 -10.36 10.95 -8.03
N TYR A 348 -9.08 10.56 -7.87
CA TYR A 348 -8.24 10.09 -8.98
C TYR A 348 -8.85 8.99 -9.85
N PRO A 349 -9.50 7.93 -9.30
CA PRO A 349 -10.10 6.88 -10.12
C PRO A 349 -11.13 7.41 -11.13
N TRP A 350 -11.91 8.43 -10.76
CA TRP A 350 -12.90 9.04 -11.64
C TRP A 350 -12.28 9.99 -12.66
N ILE A 351 -11.17 10.66 -12.31
CA ILE A 351 -10.38 11.45 -13.26
C ILE A 351 -9.84 10.52 -14.36
N GLU A 352 -9.14 9.44 -14.00
CA GLU A 352 -8.56 8.52 -14.99
C GLU A 352 -9.67 7.84 -15.83
N LYS A 353 -10.73 7.37 -15.19
CA LYS A 353 -11.89 6.77 -15.87
C LYS A 353 -12.54 7.71 -16.89
N ARG A 354 -12.63 9.01 -16.58
CA ARG A 354 -13.20 10.01 -17.51
C ARG A 354 -12.26 10.28 -18.68
N LEU A 355 -10.96 10.39 -18.43
CA LEU A 355 -9.97 10.72 -19.47
C LEU A 355 -9.65 9.53 -20.38
N THR A 356 -9.64 8.31 -19.84
CA THR A 356 -9.33 7.08 -20.60
C THR A 356 -10.57 6.42 -21.22
N GLY A 357 -11.76 6.71 -20.68
CA GLY A 357 -12.99 6.01 -21.05
C GLY A 357 -13.08 4.59 -20.49
N ASP A 358 -12.18 4.17 -19.59
CA ASP A 358 -12.12 2.81 -19.05
C ASP A 358 -13.26 2.54 -18.05
N ARG A 359 -14.35 1.95 -18.54
CA ARG A 359 -15.54 1.57 -17.74
C ARG A 359 -15.66 0.07 -17.51
N ALA A 360 -14.69 -0.72 -17.98
CA ALA A 360 -14.72 -2.17 -17.88
C ALA A 360 -14.46 -2.66 -16.45
N HIS A 361 -14.78 -3.92 -16.18
CA HIS A 361 -14.49 -4.56 -14.91
C HIS A 361 -13.09 -5.17 -14.93
N HIS A 362 -12.22 -4.78 -14.00
CA HIS A 362 -10.82 -5.21 -13.95
C HIS A 362 -10.49 -5.95 -12.65
N ASN A 363 -10.09 -7.20 -12.76
CA ASN A 363 -9.51 -8.03 -11.70
C ASN A 363 -8.03 -8.31 -11.95
N LEU A 364 -7.58 -8.32 -13.21
CA LEU A 364 -6.16 -8.34 -13.53
C LEU A 364 -5.54 -6.95 -13.38
N LEU A 365 -4.35 -6.94 -12.78
CA LEU A 365 -3.54 -5.75 -12.62
C LEU A 365 -2.83 -5.40 -13.93
N GLN A 366 -2.55 -4.11 -14.10
CA GLN A 366 -1.63 -3.66 -15.13
C GLN A 366 -0.22 -3.63 -14.56
N ARG A 367 0.78 -4.07 -15.33
CA ARG A 367 2.16 -3.79 -14.93
C ARG A 367 2.39 -2.29 -15.08
N PRO A 368 3.12 -1.63 -14.16
CA PRO A 368 3.31 -0.18 -14.22
C PRO A 368 3.91 0.30 -15.56
N ARG A 369 4.74 -0.52 -16.21
CA ARG A 369 5.30 -0.19 -17.53
C ARG A 369 4.25 -0.17 -18.65
N ASP A 370 3.12 -0.85 -18.51
CA ASP A 370 2.08 -0.96 -19.55
C ASP A 370 1.15 0.25 -19.59
N VAL A 371 1.22 1.12 -18.58
CA VAL A 371 0.43 2.34 -18.43
C VAL A 371 1.34 3.57 -18.28
N PRO A 372 2.12 3.92 -19.31
CA PRO A 372 3.21 4.88 -19.20
C PRO A 372 2.76 6.27 -18.70
N VAL A 373 1.55 6.72 -19.09
CA VAL A 373 1.00 8.00 -18.64
C VAL A 373 0.68 7.99 -17.14
N ARG A 374 -0.03 6.97 -16.64
CA ARG A 374 -0.33 6.86 -15.21
C ARG A 374 0.96 6.76 -14.39
N THR A 375 1.90 5.93 -14.83
CA THR A 375 3.19 5.77 -14.14
C THR A 375 4.00 7.07 -14.16
N ALA A 376 3.96 7.83 -15.23
CA ALA A 376 4.59 9.15 -15.31
C ALA A 376 3.93 10.18 -14.37
N ILE A 377 2.59 10.19 -14.26
CA ILE A 377 1.87 11.03 -13.29
C ILE A 377 2.26 10.63 -11.86
N GLY A 378 2.33 9.33 -11.56
CA GLY A 378 2.76 8.87 -10.24
C GLY A 378 4.19 9.27 -9.90
N ALA A 379 5.10 9.19 -10.88
CA ALA A 379 6.48 9.67 -10.72
C ALA A 379 6.56 11.19 -10.51
N MET A 380 5.71 11.96 -11.21
CA MET A 380 5.58 13.41 -11.03
C MET A 380 5.13 13.75 -9.60
N VAL A 381 4.07 13.10 -9.11
CA VAL A 381 3.58 13.29 -7.73
C VAL A 381 4.63 12.88 -6.70
N LEU A 382 5.31 11.76 -6.92
CA LEU A 382 6.37 11.30 -6.03
C LEU A 382 7.56 12.27 -6.00
N ALA A 383 7.98 12.79 -7.15
CA ALA A 383 9.03 13.81 -7.22
C ALA A 383 8.61 15.09 -6.49
N PHE A 384 7.36 15.54 -6.67
CA PHE A 384 6.81 16.68 -5.93
C PHE A 384 6.85 16.45 -4.41
N TYR A 385 6.34 15.31 -3.94
CA TYR A 385 6.37 14.93 -2.53
C TYR A 385 7.81 14.88 -1.98
N ILE A 386 8.75 14.25 -2.70
CA ILE A 386 10.15 14.14 -2.28
C ILE A 386 10.80 15.53 -2.18
N VAL A 387 10.57 16.43 -3.14
CA VAL A 387 11.14 17.78 -3.09
C VAL A 387 10.62 18.54 -1.87
N LEU A 388 9.32 18.46 -1.58
CA LEU A 388 8.74 19.10 -0.41
C LEU A 388 9.31 18.50 0.89
N THR A 389 9.36 17.17 1.00
CA THR A 389 9.91 16.48 2.17
C THR A 389 11.38 16.83 2.39
N ILE A 390 12.23 16.80 1.36
CA ILE A 390 13.65 17.18 1.48
C ILE A 390 13.79 18.67 1.86
N SER A 391 12.91 19.53 1.37
CA SER A 391 12.96 20.97 1.66
C SER A 391 12.54 21.31 3.09
N CYS A 392 11.86 20.40 3.79
CA CYS A 392 11.56 20.54 5.22
C CYS A 392 12.83 20.46 6.09
N VAL A 393 13.78 19.59 5.73
CA VAL A 393 15.11 19.47 6.37
C VAL A 393 16.17 20.38 5.74
N ASN A 394 15.76 21.49 5.12
CA ASN A 394 16.67 22.38 4.40
C ASN A 394 17.77 22.98 5.30
N ASP A 395 17.47 23.25 6.56
CA ASP A 395 18.39 23.76 7.57
C ASP A 395 19.45 22.72 7.95
N ILE A 396 19.05 21.46 8.18
CA ILE A 396 20.00 20.38 8.48
C ILE A 396 20.86 20.08 7.26
N ILE A 397 20.30 20.05 6.05
CA ILE A 397 21.07 19.83 4.82
C ILE A 397 22.06 20.98 4.59
N ALA A 398 21.61 22.23 4.75
CA ALA A 398 22.48 23.40 4.67
C ALA A 398 23.66 23.30 5.64
N TYR A 399 23.38 22.91 6.89
CA TYR A 399 24.39 22.76 7.94
C TYR A 399 25.35 21.59 7.70
N LYS A 400 24.86 20.43 7.24
CA LYS A 400 25.69 19.21 7.08
C LYS A 400 26.49 19.17 5.79
N PHE A 401 26.03 19.83 4.74
CA PHE A 401 26.69 19.84 3.43
C PHE A 401 27.32 21.19 3.10
N ASP A 402 27.39 22.11 4.07
CA ASP A 402 27.96 23.46 3.91
C ASP A 402 27.36 24.24 2.72
N ILE A 403 26.03 24.15 2.57
CA ILE A 403 25.27 24.86 1.53
C ILE A 403 24.54 26.03 2.17
N SER A 404 24.47 27.18 1.49
CA SER A 404 23.66 28.31 1.97
C SER A 404 22.19 27.92 2.14
N LEU A 405 21.57 28.29 3.27
CA LEU A 405 20.14 28.09 3.51
C LEU A 405 19.26 28.74 2.43
N ASN A 406 19.64 29.93 1.98
CA ASN A 406 18.92 30.62 0.90
C ASN A 406 19.02 29.84 -0.42
N ALA A 407 20.19 29.28 -0.72
CA ALA A 407 20.38 28.44 -1.90
C ALA A 407 19.51 27.19 -1.81
N MET A 408 19.44 26.53 -0.64
CA MET A 408 18.56 25.37 -0.43
C MET A 408 17.09 25.70 -0.67
N THR A 409 16.60 26.83 -0.17
CA THR A 409 15.22 27.28 -0.41
C THR A 409 14.96 27.56 -1.89
N TRP A 410 15.89 28.18 -2.61
CA TRP A 410 15.75 28.43 -4.05
C TRP A 410 15.80 27.14 -4.87
N ILE A 411 16.69 26.20 -4.51
CA ILE A 411 16.74 24.86 -5.11
C ILE A 411 15.38 24.16 -4.94
N GLY A 412 14.79 24.23 -3.74
CA GLY A 412 13.46 23.67 -3.50
C GLY A 412 12.34 24.36 -4.30
N ARG A 413 12.32 25.69 -4.35
CA ARG A 413 11.32 26.48 -5.12
C ARG A 413 11.37 26.21 -6.62
N ILE A 414 12.57 26.17 -7.18
CA ILE A 414 12.77 25.82 -8.60
C ILE A 414 12.46 24.33 -8.81
N GLY A 415 12.94 23.49 -7.89
CA GLY A 415 12.77 22.04 -7.91
C GLY A 415 11.31 21.61 -7.90
N MET A 416 10.45 22.21 -7.07
CA MET A 416 9.03 21.84 -6.98
C MET A 416 8.25 22.12 -8.26
N LEU A 417 8.77 22.98 -9.14
CA LEU A 417 8.17 23.31 -10.44
C LEU A 417 8.81 22.50 -11.60
N ILE A 418 10.13 22.29 -11.58
CA ILE A 418 10.87 21.69 -12.69
C ILE A 418 11.03 20.18 -12.56
N LEU A 419 11.30 19.67 -11.35
CA LEU A 419 11.55 18.23 -11.16
C LEU A 419 10.32 17.36 -11.45
N PRO A 420 9.08 17.73 -11.08
CA PRO A 420 7.93 16.89 -11.41
C PRO A 420 7.71 16.70 -12.94
N PRO A 421 7.74 17.74 -13.79
CA PRO A 421 7.69 17.56 -15.25
C PRO A 421 8.84 16.73 -15.82
N ILE A 422 10.07 16.89 -15.30
CA ILE A 422 11.22 16.06 -15.70
C ILE A 422 10.96 14.60 -15.33
N ALA A 423 10.52 14.33 -14.10
CA ALA A 423 10.20 12.98 -13.63
C ALA A 423 9.09 12.34 -14.47
N TYR A 424 8.06 13.11 -14.85
CA TYR A 424 7.04 12.67 -15.80
C TYR A 424 7.66 12.21 -17.12
N PHE A 425 8.45 13.08 -17.76
CA PHE A 425 9.04 12.80 -19.07
C PHE A 425 9.95 11.58 -19.02
N VAL A 426 10.83 11.51 -18.02
CA VAL A 426 11.76 10.38 -17.83
C VAL A 426 10.98 9.09 -17.59
N ALA A 427 10.03 9.07 -16.66
CA ALA A 427 9.25 7.88 -16.34
C ALA A 427 8.43 7.39 -17.54
N TYR A 428 7.84 8.30 -18.30
CA TYR A 428 7.11 7.97 -19.53
C TYR A 428 8.01 7.27 -20.56
N ARG A 429 9.19 7.87 -20.85
CA ARG A 429 10.18 7.30 -21.77
C ARG A 429 10.73 5.97 -21.27
N PHE A 430 10.97 5.85 -19.96
CA PHE A 430 11.46 4.63 -19.35
C PHE A 430 10.46 3.49 -19.46
N CYS A 431 9.16 3.76 -19.26
CA CYS A 431 8.09 2.78 -19.46
C CYS A 431 8.07 2.25 -20.90
N ILE A 432 8.14 3.15 -21.90
CA ILE A 432 8.18 2.75 -23.32
C ILE A 432 9.45 1.94 -23.62
N GLY A 433 10.60 2.34 -23.09
CA GLY A 433 11.85 1.57 -23.21
C GLY A 433 11.73 0.17 -22.63
N LEU A 434 11.10 0.04 -21.45
CA LEU A 434 10.84 -1.24 -20.80
C LEU A 434 9.86 -2.12 -21.60
N GLN A 435 8.82 -1.53 -22.20
CA GLN A 435 7.90 -2.24 -23.10
C GLN A 435 8.61 -2.75 -24.35
N ARG A 436 9.45 -1.93 -24.98
CA ARG A 436 10.24 -2.33 -26.17
C ARG A 436 11.22 -3.44 -25.83
N SER A 437 11.88 -3.35 -24.68
CA SER A 437 12.77 -4.40 -24.21
C SER A 437 12.03 -5.70 -23.90
N ASP A 438 10.77 -5.64 -23.43
CA ASP A 438 9.92 -6.83 -23.26
C ASP A 438 9.52 -7.44 -24.62
N ARG A 439 9.16 -6.60 -25.61
CA ARG A 439 8.84 -7.05 -26.99
C ARG A 439 10.02 -7.67 -27.71
N THR A 440 11.21 -7.07 -27.59
CA THR A 440 12.44 -7.58 -28.23
C THR A 440 12.72 -9.03 -27.84
N VAL A 441 12.48 -9.37 -26.56
CA VAL A 441 12.64 -10.74 -26.04
C VAL A 441 11.56 -11.70 -26.58
N LEU A 442 10.35 -11.24 -26.84
CA LEU A 442 9.29 -12.05 -27.45
C LEU A 442 9.55 -12.30 -28.93
N ASP A 443 10.12 -11.32 -29.62
CA ASP A 443 10.40 -11.38 -31.06
C ASP A 443 11.66 -12.20 -31.37
N HIS A 444 12.71 -12.07 -30.56
CA HIS A 444 14.03 -12.66 -30.86
C HIS A 444 14.49 -13.73 -29.86
N GLY A 445 13.85 -13.86 -28.69
CA GLY A 445 14.31 -14.72 -27.60
C GLY A 445 15.19 -14.00 -26.56
N ILE A 446 15.61 -14.74 -25.53
CA ILE A 446 16.49 -14.25 -24.47
C ILE A 446 17.94 -14.24 -24.96
N GLU A 447 18.59 -13.09 -24.84
CA GLU A 447 20.04 -12.92 -24.98
C GLU A 447 20.80 -13.88 -24.05
N THR A 448 21.64 -14.76 -24.62
CA THR A 448 22.41 -15.74 -23.84
C THR A 448 23.77 -15.20 -23.41
N GLY A 449 24.27 -14.14 -24.03
CA GLY A 449 25.65 -13.67 -23.89
C GLY A 449 26.70 -14.55 -24.58
N ILE A 450 26.29 -15.61 -25.29
CA ILE A 450 27.19 -16.46 -26.07
C ILE A 450 27.28 -15.90 -27.49
N ILE A 451 28.46 -15.43 -27.88
CA ILE A 451 28.74 -14.95 -29.23
C ILE A 451 29.35 -16.08 -30.05
N LYS A 452 28.78 -16.34 -31.23
CA LYS A 452 29.32 -17.30 -32.22
C LYS A 452 29.78 -16.55 -33.46
N ARG A 453 30.97 -16.89 -33.97
CA ARG A 453 31.45 -16.44 -35.27
C ARG A 453 31.06 -17.45 -36.34
N LEU A 454 30.31 -17.01 -37.35
CA LEU A 454 29.88 -17.85 -38.47
C LEU A 454 31.01 -18.02 -39.51
N PRO A 455 30.96 -19.05 -40.38
CA PRO A 455 32.03 -19.32 -41.36
C PRO A 455 32.35 -18.15 -42.31
N HIS A 456 31.37 -17.30 -42.62
CA HIS A 456 31.52 -16.09 -43.42
C HIS A 456 32.00 -14.85 -42.63
N GLY A 457 32.34 -15.01 -41.35
CA GLY A 457 32.95 -13.97 -40.52
C GLY A 457 31.99 -13.12 -39.68
N GLN A 458 30.67 -13.30 -39.82
CA GLN A 458 29.67 -12.58 -39.01
C GLN A 458 29.68 -13.06 -37.55
N TYR A 459 29.54 -12.13 -36.61
CA TYR A 459 29.28 -12.44 -35.20
C TYR A 459 27.78 -12.40 -34.94
N VAL A 460 27.25 -13.47 -34.36
CA VAL A 460 25.86 -13.56 -33.94
C VAL A 460 25.81 -13.88 -32.45
N GLU A 461 24.94 -13.18 -31.73
CA GLU A 461 24.58 -13.59 -30.39
C GLU A 461 23.56 -14.73 -30.48
N VAL A 462 23.80 -15.80 -29.72
CA VAL A 462 22.84 -16.89 -29.63
C VAL A 462 21.68 -16.44 -28.75
N HIS A 463 20.47 -16.49 -29.28
CA HIS A 463 19.26 -16.20 -28.50
C HIS A 463 18.52 -17.50 -28.18
N GLN A 464 18.00 -17.59 -26.95
CA GLN A 464 17.14 -18.69 -26.54
C GLN A 464 15.68 -18.32 -26.81
N PRO A 465 14.98 -18.95 -27.78
CA PRO A 465 13.57 -18.70 -28.03
C PRO A 465 12.73 -19.11 -26.80
N LEU A 466 11.71 -18.32 -26.49
CA LEU A 466 10.73 -18.60 -25.43
C LEU A 466 9.57 -19.49 -25.91
N GLY A 467 9.32 -19.50 -27.21
CA GLY A 467 8.23 -20.21 -27.85
C GLY A 467 8.71 -21.18 -28.92
N PRO A 468 7.79 -21.69 -29.76
CA PRO A 468 8.14 -22.51 -30.91
C PRO A 468 9.05 -21.77 -31.90
N VAL A 469 9.81 -22.54 -32.67
CA VAL A 469 10.67 -22.04 -33.76
C VAL A 469 10.10 -22.50 -35.10
N ASP A 470 10.33 -21.70 -36.14
CA ASP A 470 9.96 -22.05 -37.51
C ASP A 470 10.95 -23.05 -38.14
N SER A 471 10.71 -23.42 -39.40
CA SER A 471 11.57 -24.34 -40.15
C SER A 471 12.98 -23.80 -40.43
N HIS A 472 13.20 -22.49 -40.29
CA HIS A 472 14.48 -21.82 -40.50
C HIS A 472 15.23 -21.57 -39.18
N GLY A 473 14.66 -21.98 -38.04
CA GLY A 473 15.24 -21.78 -36.71
C GLY A 473 14.99 -20.38 -36.13
N HIS A 474 14.13 -19.57 -36.75
CA HIS A 474 13.72 -18.30 -36.18
C HIS A 474 12.61 -18.50 -35.13
N PRO A 475 12.64 -17.76 -34.02
CA PRO A 475 11.53 -17.76 -33.06
C PRO A 475 10.24 -17.29 -33.74
N ILE A 476 9.13 -17.98 -33.45
CA ILE A 476 7.81 -17.45 -33.78
C ILE A 476 7.49 -16.36 -32.74
N PRO A 477 7.25 -15.10 -33.15
CA PRO A 477 6.98 -14.02 -32.21
C PRO A 477 5.78 -14.32 -31.32
N LEU A 478 5.96 -14.18 -30.02
CA LEU A 478 4.90 -14.39 -29.03
C LEU A 478 4.14 -13.09 -28.75
N GLU A 479 2.82 -13.18 -28.58
CA GLU A 479 2.01 -12.03 -28.19
C GLU A 479 2.27 -11.60 -26.73
N TYR A 480 2.25 -10.29 -26.50
CA TYR A 480 2.38 -9.73 -25.15
C TYR A 480 1.08 -9.87 -24.36
N GLN A 481 1.14 -10.61 -23.25
CA GLN A 481 -0.03 -10.90 -22.40
C GLN A 481 -0.02 -10.16 -21.04
N GLY A 482 0.82 -9.14 -20.88
CA GLY A 482 0.94 -8.41 -19.61
C GLY A 482 1.72 -9.15 -18.52
N ALA A 483 2.24 -10.36 -18.77
CA ALA A 483 3.04 -11.12 -17.82
C ALA A 483 4.50 -10.60 -17.76
N ALA A 484 5.19 -10.86 -16.64
CA ALA A 484 6.60 -10.55 -16.53
C ALA A 484 7.46 -11.56 -17.33
N ILE A 485 8.24 -11.06 -18.28
CA ILE A 485 9.05 -11.89 -19.18
C ILE A 485 10.47 -12.05 -18.60
N PRO A 486 11.01 -13.28 -18.53
CA PRO A 486 12.40 -13.49 -18.13
C PRO A 486 13.34 -12.92 -19.20
N LYS A 487 14.37 -12.17 -18.76
CA LYS A 487 15.39 -11.57 -19.64
C LYS A 487 16.79 -12.13 -19.45
N LYS A 488 16.92 -13.15 -18.60
CA LYS A 488 18.20 -13.77 -18.27
C LYS A 488 18.02 -15.27 -18.25
N MET A 489 18.93 -15.98 -18.90
CA MET A 489 18.95 -17.44 -18.93
C MET A 489 18.96 -18.07 -17.53
N ASN A 490 19.59 -17.42 -16.55
CA ASN A 490 19.59 -17.91 -15.16
C ASN A 490 18.17 -18.01 -14.57
N LYS A 491 17.23 -17.14 -14.98
CA LYS A 491 15.83 -17.23 -14.54
C LYS A 491 15.06 -18.39 -15.16
N LEU A 492 15.60 -19.01 -16.22
CA LEU A 492 15.07 -20.23 -16.82
C LEU A 492 15.70 -21.50 -16.23
N GLY A 493 16.54 -21.38 -15.19
CA GLY A 493 17.20 -22.53 -14.57
C GLY A 493 18.42 -23.06 -15.33
N SER A 494 18.91 -22.35 -16.35
CA SER A 494 20.06 -22.80 -17.17
C SER A 494 21.37 -23.00 -16.38
N ALA A 495 21.54 -22.31 -15.26
CA ALA A 495 22.72 -22.44 -14.40
C ALA A 495 22.66 -23.65 -13.45
N GLY A 496 21.55 -24.40 -13.45
CA GLY A 496 21.32 -25.50 -12.52
C GLY A 496 21.08 -25.02 -11.08
N LYS A 497 21.17 -25.97 -10.13
CA LYS A 497 21.10 -25.71 -8.69
C LYS A 497 22.45 -26.06 -8.06
N PRO A 498 22.88 -25.37 -7.00
CA PRO A 498 24.03 -25.82 -6.22
C PRO A 498 23.77 -27.23 -5.67
N GLY A 499 24.83 -28.03 -5.50
CA GLY A 499 24.73 -29.37 -4.92
C GLY A 499 24.11 -29.35 -3.51
N SER A 500 23.41 -30.42 -3.14
CA SER A 500 22.79 -30.50 -1.82
C SER A 500 23.84 -30.74 -0.72
N GLY A 501 23.53 -30.25 0.48
CA GLY A 501 24.40 -30.38 1.63
C GLY A 501 24.28 -29.22 2.61
N SER A 502 25.13 -29.27 3.63
CA SER A 502 25.37 -28.14 4.51
C SER A 502 26.35 -27.15 3.87
N LEU A 503 26.50 -25.97 4.48
CA LEU A 503 27.46 -24.95 4.03
C LEU A 503 28.90 -25.47 3.93
N PHE A 504 29.27 -26.50 4.70
CA PHE A 504 30.64 -27.00 4.80
C PHE A 504 30.83 -28.45 4.33
N ARG A 505 29.75 -29.19 4.08
CA ARG A 505 29.81 -30.62 3.74
C ARG A 505 28.71 -30.98 2.75
N PRO A 506 29.05 -31.62 1.61
CA PRO A 506 28.07 -32.11 0.66
C PRO A 506 27.32 -33.32 1.21
N ASP A 507 26.09 -33.52 0.74
CA ASP A 507 25.36 -34.77 0.97
C ASP A 507 25.95 -35.91 0.13
N PRO A 508 25.67 -37.17 0.48
CA PRO A 508 25.99 -38.30 -0.39
C PRO A 508 25.41 -38.10 -1.80
N VAL A 509 26.20 -38.43 -2.83
CA VAL A 509 25.84 -38.21 -4.25
C VAL A 509 24.48 -38.82 -4.61
N ALA A 510 24.17 -40.00 -4.06
CA ALA A 510 22.89 -40.66 -4.31
C ALA A 510 21.68 -39.85 -3.77
N GLU A 511 21.83 -39.23 -2.60
CA GLU A 511 20.79 -38.39 -1.98
C GLU A 511 20.64 -37.06 -2.74
N SER A 512 21.77 -36.40 -3.07
CA SER A 512 21.75 -35.16 -3.85
C SER A 512 21.09 -35.36 -5.22
N LYS A 513 21.37 -36.48 -5.89
CA LYS A 513 20.77 -36.81 -7.18
C LYS A 513 19.27 -37.09 -7.05
N ALA A 514 18.86 -37.87 -6.05
CA ALA A 514 17.44 -38.13 -5.79
C ALA A 514 16.67 -36.84 -5.48
N LEU A 515 17.26 -35.91 -4.73
CA LEU A 515 16.67 -34.61 -4.44
C LEU A 515 16.55 -33.73 -5.70
N GLU A 516 17.60 -33.68 -6.52
CA GLU A 516 17.58 -32.92 -7.77
C GLU A 516 16.51 -33.45 -8.73
N GLU A 517 16.42 -34.77 -8.90
CA GLU A 517 15.40 -35.43 -9.72
C GLU A 517 13.99 -35.15 -9.18
N ALA A 518 13.76 -35.28 -7.87
CA ALA A 518 12.47 -34.99 -7.26
C ALA A 518 12.05 -33.53 -7.42
N LEU A 519 12.98 -32.58 -7.25
CA LEU A 519 12.71 -31.15 -7.43
C LEU A 519 12.44 -30.80 -8.90
N HIS A 520 13.20 -31.37 -9.83
CA HIS A 520 12.98 -31.16 -11.26
C HIS A 520 11.65 -31.75 -11.71
N HIS A 521 11.33 -32.98 -11.29
CA HIS A 521 10.05 -33.62 -11.58
C HIS A 521 8.88 -32.81 -11.02
N GLY A 522 8.98 -32.35 -9.76
CA GLY A 522 7.94 -31.51 -9.15
C GLY A 522 7.74 -30.17 -9.87
N GLU A 523 8.81 -29.53 -10.36
CA GLU A 523 8.71 -28.30 -11.15
C GLU A 523 8.03 -28.54 -12.51
N VAL A 524 8.42 -29.60 -13.22
CA VAL A 524 7.81 -30.00 -14.50
C VAL A 524 6.34 -30.36 -14.31
N GLU A 525 6.00 -31.09 -13.24
CA GLU A 525 4.61 -31.42 -12.90
C GLU A 525 3.77 -30.16 -12.66
N GLN A 526 4.28 -29.19 -11.89
CA GLN A 526 3.61 -27.92 -11.64
C GLN A 526 3.38 -27.10 -12.92
N LEU A 527 4.40 -27.03 -13.79
CA LEU A 527 4.28 -26.34 -15.08
C LEU A 527 3.25 -27.01 -15.99
N ASN A 528 3.26 -28.35 -16.04
CA ASN A 528 2.29 -29.12 -16.83
C ASN A 528 0.87 -28.96 -16.31
N MET A 529 0.66 -28.99 -14.99
CA MET A 529 -0.65 -28.72 -14.38
C MET A 529 -1.18 -27.34 -14.77
N LEU A 530 -0.34 -26.31 -14.69
CA LEU A 530 -0.73 -24.94 -15.02
C LEU A 530 -1.00 -24.76 -16.51
N LYS A 531 -0.18 -25.38 -17.37
CA LYS A 531 -0.37 -25.40 -18.83
C LYS A 531 -1.67 -26.11 -19.20
N ASN A 532 -1.94 -27.28 -18.63
CA ASN A 532 -3.17 -28.03 -18.87
C ASN A 532 -4.40 -27.26 -18.40
N TYR A 533 -4.32 -26.61 -17.24
CA TYR A 533 -5.38 -25.72 -16.75
C TYR A 533 -5.62 -24.53 -17.70
N GLN A 534 -4.57 -23.90 -18.21
CA GLN A 534 -4.69 -22.83 -19.20
C GLN A 534 -5.30 -23.32 -20.52
N LEU A 535 -4.91 -24.50 -20.99
CA LEU A 535 -5.51 -25.12 -22.18
C LEU A 535 -6.99 -25.43 -21.97
N GLN A 536 -7.39 -25.89 -20.79
CA GLN A 536 -8.80 -26.11 -20.43
C GLN A 536 -9.60 -24.80 -20.47
N LEU A 537 -9.05 -23.71 -19.93
CA LEU A 537 -9.68 -22.38 -19.98
C LEU A 537 -9.86 -21.90 -21.44
N ASN A 538 -8.83 -22.06 -22.27
CA ASN A 538 -8.88 -21.67 -23.68
C ASN A 538 -9.81 -22.56 -24.51
N GLY A 539 -9.87 -23.87 -24.22
CA GLY A 539 -10.74 -24.83 -24.89
C GLY A 539 -12.23 -24.58 -24.61
N HIS A 540 -12.58 -24.19 -23.38
CA HIS A 540 -13.96 -23.81 -23.04
C HIS A 540 -14.38 -22.48 -23.71
N SER A 541 -13.43 -21.59 -24.02
CA SER A 541 -13.69 -20.32 -24.73
C SER A 541 -14.13 -20.53 -26.18
N ASN A 542 -13.63 -21.56 -26.87
CA ASN A 542 -13.99 -21.85 -28.27
C ASN A 542 -15.29 -22.67 -28.41
N GLY A 543 -15.83 -23.24 -27.31
CA GLY A 543 -17.05 -24.05 -27.33
C GLY A 543 -18.37 -23.28 -27.21
N ASN A 544 -18.32 -21.99 -26.87
CA ASN A 544 -19.53 -21.16 -26.64
C ASN A 544 -19.78 -20.09 -27.72
N GLY A 545 -19.16 -20.23 -28.90
CA GLY A 545 -19.18 -19.24 -29.99
C GLY A 545 -19.86 -19.68 -31.29
N THR A 546 -20.67 -20.74 -31.28
CA THR A 546 -21.42 -21.17 -32.48
C THR A 546 -22.89 -21.39 -32.15
N ASN A 547 -23.64 -20.29 -32.02
CA ASN A 547 -25.05 -20.24 -32.38
C ASN A 547 -25.46 -18.77 -32.59
N GLY A 548 -25.78 -18.44 -33.84
CA GLY A 548 -26.48 -17.21 -34.20
C GLY A 548 -25.61 -16.09 -34.77
N ASN A 549 -25.30 -16.15 -36.07
CA ASN A 549 -25.81 -15.12 -36.99
C ASN A 549 -25.61 -15.56 -38.44
N GLY A 550 -26.74 -15.95 -39.04
CA GLY A 550 -26.86 -16.07 -40.48
C GLY A 550 -26.60 -14.72 -41.13
N THR A 551 -25.85 -14.79 -42.22
CA THR A 551 -25.62 -13.74 -43.21
C THR A 551 -26.90 -12.98 -43.57
N ASN A 552 -26.87 -11.64 -43.49
CA ASN A 552 -27.74 -10.79 -44.28
C ASN A 552 -26.90 -9.67 -44.91
N GLY A 553 -26.43 -9.94 -46.13
CA GLY A 553 -26.00 -8.91 -47.05
C GLY A 553 -27.22 -8.17 -47.60
N HIS A 554 -27.18 -6.85 -47.56
CA HIS A 554 -28.14 -6.01 -48.25
C HIS A 554 -27.91 -6.08 -49.77
N SER A 555 -28.90 -6.56 -50.51
CA SER A 555 -29.07 -6.25 -51.92
C SER A 555 -30.57 -6.11 -52.25
N ASN A 556 -30.90 -4.98 -52.89
CA ASN A 556 -32.21 -4.59 -53.39
C ASN A 556 -32.85 -5.62 -54.35
N GLY A 557 -34.19 -5.69 -54.36
CA GLY A 557 -34.93 -6.27 -55.50
C GLY A 557 -36.38 -6.67 -55.23
N HIS A 558 -37.31 -5.79 -55.62
CA HIS A 558 -38.67 -6.01 -56.18
C HIS A 558 -39.59 -7.18 -55.75
N ALA A 559 -40.74 -6.77 -55.20
CA ALA A 559 -42.15 -7.04 -55.59
C ALA A 559 -42.69 -8.46 -55.90
N ASN A 560 -43.83 -8.75 -55.24
CA ASN A 560 -44.97 -9.68 -55.45
C ASN A 560 -45.07 -10.71 -54.32
N GLY A 561 -46.18 -10.93 -53.61
CA GLY A 561 -47.59 -10.74 -53.92
C GLY A 561 -48.29 -12.10 -53.94
N ASN A 562 -48.82 -12.59 -52.81
CA ASN A 562 -50.10 -13.32 -52.65
C ASN A 562 -50.24 -14.06 -51.30
N GLY A 563 -51.38 -13.86 -50.64
CA GLY A 563 -52.36 -14.95 -50.48
C GLY A 563 -52.33 -15.86 -49.24
N ASN A 564 -53.12 -15.45 -48.24
CA ASN A 564 -54.23 -16.22 -47.63
C ASN A 564 -53.97 -17.33 -46.57
N GLY A 565 -54.73 -17.26 -45.46
CA GLY A 565 -55.43 -18.44 -44.92
C GLY A 565 -55.18 -18.89 -43.46
N ASN A 566 -56.02 -18.38 -42.54
CA ASN A 566 -56.76 -19.09 -41.49
C ASN A 566 -56.10 -19.95 -40.38
N GLY A 567 -56.43 -19.62 -39.11
CA GLY A 567 -57.27 -20.52 -38.30
C GLY A 567 -56.69 -21.27 -37.07
N ASN A 568 -57.09 -20.79 -35.88
CA ASN A 568 -57.56 -21.55 -34.70
C ASN A 568 -56.61 -22.33 -33.74
N GLY A 569 -56.79 -22.07 -32.43
CA GLY A 569 -57.12 -23.14 -31.46
C GLY A 569 -56.13 -23.52 -30.34
N SER A 570 -56.48 -23.11 -29.10
CA SER A 570 -56.21 -23.69 -27.76
C SER A 570 -55.40 -24.99 -27.60
N ALA A 571 -54.54 -25.07 -26.57
CA ALA A 571 -54.78 -25.85 -25.34
C ALA A 571 -53.58 -25.87 -24.37
N LYS A 572 -53.91 -25.97 -23.08
CA LYS A 572 -53.07 -26.12 -21.89
C LYS A 572 -52.33 -27.48 -21.86
N HIS A 573 -51.18 -27.54 -21.19
CA HIS A 573 -50.93 -28.56 -20.16
C HIS A 573 -49.73 -28.22 -19.26
N ALA A 574 -49.98 -28.18 -17.96
CA ALA A 574 -49.02 -28.30 -16.88
C ALA A 574 -48.80 -29.79 -16.57
N VAL A 575 -47.60 -30.14 -16.09
CA VAL A 575 -47.29 -31.44 -15.48
C VAL A 575 -46.41 -31.20 -14.25
N ASP A 576 -47.00 -31.50 -13.10
CA ASP A 576 -46.35 -31.72 -11.80
C ASP A 576 -45.53 -33.01 -11.79
N ARG A 577 -44.54 -33.12 -10.89
CA ARG A 577 -44.15 -34.40 -10.29
C ARG A 577 -43.60 -34.21 -8.88
N GLU A 578 -44.28 -34.90 -7.97
CA GLU A 578 -44.10 -35.00 -6.52
C GLU A 578 -42.89 -35.85 -6.09
N ASP A 579 -42.57 -35.63 -4.81
CA ASP A 579 -41.70 -36.38 -3.91
C ASP A 579 -42.05 -37.87 -3.76
N SER A 580 -41.04 -38.67 -3.37
CA SER A 580 -41.27 -39.88 -2.57
C SER A 580 -40.08 -40.17 -1.64
N GLU A 581 -40.35 -40.07 -0.34
CA GLU A 581 -39.63 -40.74 0.74
C GLU A 581 -40.15 -42.19 0.89
N SER A 582 -39.27 -43.14 1.24
CA SER A 582 -39.47 -44.09 2.36
C SER A 582 -38.33 -45.12 2.46
N GLU A 583 -37.67 -45.06 3.62
CA GLU A 583 -37.26 -46.14 4.53
C GLU A 583 -36.70 -47.48 3.99
N THR A 584 -35.43 -47.74 4.33
CA THR A 584 -35.03 -48.78 5.31
C THR A 584 -33.66 -48.46 5.90
#